data_AF-A0A9P0A645-F1
#
_entry.id   AF-A0A9P0A645-F1
#
_cell.length_a   1.000
_cell.length_b   1.000
_cell.length_c   1.000
_cell.angle_alpha   90.00
_cell.angle_beta   90.00
_cell.angle_gamma   90.00
#
_symmetry.space_group_name_H-M   'P 1'
#
loop_
_entity.id
_entity.type
_entity.pdbx_description
1 polymer ?
#
loop_
_entity_poly.entity_id
_entity_poly.type
_entity_poly.pdbx_seq_one_letter_code
_entity_poly.pdbx_strand_id
1 'polypeptide(L)'
;MSPVMLDTRLHFGDKTQASSQSAGLPLLLVSKQGALKDHIDAAPNNGYYVLQVFDRGEYVLKVSGPSGWVFMPSEIALNVDGANDPCSQGKDINFHFQGFVVNGTVS
;
A
#
# COMPACT_ATOMS: atom_id res chain seq x y z
N MET A 1 12.28 -21.52 -4.21
CA MET A 1 12.76 -20.23 -3.68
C MET A 1 11.77 -19.79 -2.62
N SER A 2 12.26 -19.25 -1.50
CA SER A 2 11.36 -18.67 -0.49
C SER A 2 10.80 -17.35 -1.01
N PRO A 3 9.51 -17.04 -0.76
CA PRO A 3 8.93 -15.74 -1.13
C PRO A 3 9.58 -14.61 -0.32
N VAL A 4 9.69 -13.43 -0.94
CA VAL A 4 9.97 -12.18 -0.23
C VAL A 4 8.66 -11.67 0.35
N MET A 5 8.65 -11.42 1.66
CA MET A 5 7.49 -10.90 2.37
C MET A 5 7.56 -9.37 2.35
N LEU A 6 6.64 -8.71 1.66
CA LEU A 6 6.55 -7.26 1.62
C LEU A 6 5.75 -6.76 2.82
N ASP A 7 6.46 -6.36 3.86
CA ASP A 7 5.90 -5.74 5.06
C ASP A 7 5.44 -4.32 4.76
N THR A 8 4.12 -4.12 4.65
CA THR A 8 3.50 -2.85 4.27
C THR A 8 2.71 -2.26 5.41
N ARG A 9 2.92 -0.97 5.69
CA ARG A 9 2.26 -0.25 6.77
C ARG A 9 1.55 1.01 6.28
N LEU A 10 0.26 1.09 6.59
CA LEU A 10 -0.64 2.21 6.37
C LEU A 10 -0.78 3.01 7.66
N HIS A 11 -0.29 4.24 7.63
CA HIS A 11 -0.33 5.17 8.75
C HIS A 11 -1.54 6.10 8.62
N PHE A 12 -2.43 6.04 9.61
CA PHE A 12 -3.54 6.98 9.77
C PHE A 12 -3.22 7.97 10.87
N GLY A 13 -3.47 9.27 10.63
CA GLY A 13 -3.23 10.30 11.64
C GLY A 13 -4.09 10.15 12.90
N ASP A 14 -5.30 9.59 12.76
CA ASP A 14 -6.20 9.24 13.86
C ASP A 14 -6.80 7.84 13.63
N LYS A 15 -6.89 7.03 14.70
CA LYS A 15 -7.53 5.71 14.70
C LYS A 15 -9.01 5.76 14.32
N THR A 16 -9.68 6.90 14.57
CA THR A 16 -11.09 7.09 14.16
C THR A 16 -11.27 7.06 12.65
N GLN A 17 -10.26 7.52 11.89
CA GLN A 17 -10.26 7.53 10.43
C GLN A 17 -10.19 6.10 9.88
N ALA A 18 -9.38 5.24 10.50
CA ALA A 18 -9.35 3.81 10.22
C ALA A 18 -10.68 3.12 10.56
N SER A 19 -11.28 3.41 11.72
CA SER A 19 -12.55 2.76 12.13
C SER A 19 -13.77 3.19 11.33
N SER A 20 -13.69 4.29 10.57
CA SER A 20 -14.78 4.76 9.71
C SER A 20 -15.01 3.87 8.48
N GLN A 21 -14.06 2.97 8.18
CA GLN A 21 -14.09 2.12 7.01
C GLN A 21 -14.71 0.75 7.32
N SER A 22 -15.79 0.42 6.62
CA SER A 22 -16.45 -0.89 6.68
C SER A 22 -15.82 -1.94 5.76
N ALA A 23 -14.99 -1.50 4.79
CA ALA A 23 -14.29 -2.35 3.81
C ALA A 23 -12.77 -2.08 3.83
N GLY A 24 -11.98 -3.05 3.36
CA GLY A 24 -10.53 -2.91 3.25
C GLY A 24 -10.12 -1.89 2.18
N LEU A 25 -8.92 -1.34 2.33
CA LEU A 25 -8.31 -0.45 1.34
C LEU A 25 -7.54 -1.26 0.29
N PRO A 26 -7.82 -1.13 -1.00
CA PRO A 26 -7.10 -1.88 -2.02
C PRO A 26 -5.61 -1.48 -2.08
N LEU A 27 -4.75 -2.46 -1.79
CA LEU A 27 -3.30 -2.45 -2.06
C LEU A 27 -3.03 -3.30 -3.29
N LEU A 28 -2.38 -2.70 -4.29
CA LEU A 28 -2.13 -3.31 -5.60
C LEU A 28 -0.64 -3.47 -5.83
N LEU A 29 -0.21 -4.69 -6.15
CA LEU A 29 1.14 -4.96 -6.63
C LEU A 29 1.13 -5.03 -8.14
N VAL A 30 1.84 -4.12 -8.79
CA VAL A 30 1.90 -4.02 -10.25
C VAL A 30 3.34 -4.26 -10.71
N SER A 31 3.56 -5.00 -11.78
CA SER A 31 4.91 -5.08 -12.37
C SER A 31 5.29 -3.76 -13.03
N LYS A 32 6.58 -3.52 -13.26
CA LYS A 32 7.04 -2.33 -14.00
C LYS A 32 6.40 -2.15 -15.38
N GLN A 33 5.97 -3.25 -16.02
CA GLN A 33 5.26 -3.25 -17.31
C GLN A 33 3.77 -2.90 -17.19
N GLY A 34 3.26 -2.67 -15.98
CA GLY A 34 1.86 -2.30 -15.73
C GLY A 34 0.91 -3.48 -15.50
N ALA A 35 1.41 -4.71 -15.42
CA ALA A 35 0.56 -5.88 -15.16
C ALA A 35 0.23 -5.99 -13.67
N LEU A 36 -1.06 -6.11 -13.32
CA LEU A 36 -1.48 -6.43 -11.95
C LEU A 36 -0.98 -7.84 -11.60
N LYS A 37 -0.22 -7.94 -10.51
CA LYS A 37 0.38 -9.19 -10.03
C LYS A 37 -0.38 -9.74 -8.85
N ASP A 38 -0.76 -8.87 -7.92
CA ASP A 38 -1.51 -9.24 -6.73
C ASP A 38 -2.34 -8.05 -6.21
N HIS A 39 -3.34 -8.36 -5.41
CA HIS A 39 -4.24 -7.39 -4.78
C HIS A 39 -4.69 -7.89 -3.40
N ILE A 40 -4.62 -7.01 -2.40
CA ILE A 40 -5.14 -7.28 -1.06
C ILE A 40 -6.02 -6.12 -0.58
N ASP A 41 -7.17 -6.48 -0.02
CA ASP A 41 -8.04 -5.54 0.67
C ASP A 41 -7.53 -5.34 2.10
N ALA A 42 -6.86 -4.22 2.31
CA ALA A 42 -6.16 -3.89 3.52
C ALA A 42 -7.15 -3.47 4.63
N ALA A 43 -7.46 -4.40 5.55
CA ALA A 43 -8.36 -4.17 6.69
C ALA A 43 -7.91 -2.99 7.59
N PRO A 44 -8.73 -1.95 7.75
CA PRO A 44 -8.28 -0.62 8.21
C PRO A 44 -7.83 -0.58 9.67
N ASN A 45 -8.22 -1.55 10.47
CA ASN A 45 -8.05 -1.61 11.92
C ASN A 45 -6.61 -1.72 12.43
N ASN A 46 -5.68 -2.33 11.68
CA ASN A 46 -4.27 -2.44 12.09
C ASN A 46 -3.30 -1.72 11.14
N GLY A 47 -3.74 -1.39 9.92
CA GLY A 47 -2.90 -0.71 8.94
C GLY A 47 -1.60 -1.46 8.62
N TYR A 48 -1.54 -2.78 8.77
CA TYR A 48 -0.34 -3.57 8.49
C TYR A 48 -0.71 -4.82 7.69
N TYR A 49 0.04 -5.06 6.61
CA TYR A 49 -0.26 -6.08 5.60
C TYR A 49 1.03 -6.69 5.08
N VAL A 50 0.95 -7.95 4.70
CA VAL A 50 2.10 -8.70 4.18
C VAL A 50 1.72 -9.30 2.84
N LEU A 51 2.39 -8.88 1.76
CA LEU A 51 2.26 -9.51 0.44
C LEU A 51 3.41 -10.49 0.21
N GLN A 52 3.14 -11.61 -0.45
CA GLN A 52 4.17 -12.60 -0.79
C GLN A 52 4.58 -12.44 -2.24
N VAL A 53 5.85 -12.13 -2.49
CA VAL A 53 6.39 -11.98 -3.85
C VAL A 53 7.36 -13.12 -4.13
N PHE A 54 6.98 -13.99 -5.08
CA PHE A 54 7.78 -15.15 -5.49
C PHE A 54 8.81 -14.82 -6.56
N ASP A 55 8.45 -13.94 -7.49
CA ASP A 55 9.29 -13.57 -8.62
C ASP A 55 10.10 -12.31 -8.30
N ARG A 56 11.41 -12.38 -8.52
CA ARG A 56 12.28 -11.21 -8.38
C ARG A 56 12.09 -10.25 -9.54
N GLY A 57 12.20 -8.95 -9.26
CA GLY A 57 12.12 -7.93 -10.29
C GLY A 57 11.61 -6.58 -9.79
N GLU A 58 11.28 -5.73 -10.75
CA GLU A 58 10.80 -4.37 -10.50
C GLU A 58 9.27 -4.33 -10.43
N TYR A 59 8.76 -3.80 -9.33
CA TYR A 59 7.36 -3.67 -9.02
C TYR A 59 7.01 -2.24 -8.59
N VAL A 60 5.72 -1.93 -8.63
CA VAL A 60 5.14 -0.72 -8.07
C VAL A 60 4.02 -1.16 -7.14
N LEU A 61 4.16 -0.86 -5.86
CA LEU A 61 3.11 -1.07 -4.86
C LEU A 61 2.27 0.21 -4.78
N LYS A 62 0.95 0.07 -4.90
CA LYS A 62 0.01 1.20 -4.91
C LYS A 62 -1.01 1.02 -3.80
N VAL A 63 -1.38 2.13 -3.17
CA VAL A 63 -2.54 2.18 -2.27
C VAL A 63 -3.62 3.06 -2.90
N SER A 64 -4.86 2.61 -2.81
CA SER A 64 -6.01 3.45 -3.11
C SER A 64 -7.06 3.32 -2.01
N GLY A 65 -7.82 4.40 -1.81
CA GLY A 65 -8.95 4.42 -0.89
C GLY A 65 -10.23 4.88 -1.58
N PRO A 66 -11.32 5.05 -0.82
CA PRO A 66 -12.55 5.61 -1.34
C PRO A 66 -12.34 6.99 -1.97
N SER A 67 -13.30 7.41 -2.78
CA SER A 67 -13.24 8.70 -3.50
C SER A 67 -12.86 9.85 -2.55
N GLY A 68 -11.86 10.62 -2.96
CA GLY A 68 -11.33 11.75 -2.22
C GLY A 68 -10.18 11.41 -1.26
N TRP A 69 -9.91 10.15 -0.93
CA TRP A 69 -8.81 9.79 -0.03
C TRP A 69 -7.45 10.00 -0.71
N VAL A 70 -6.52 10.63 0.02
CA VAL A 70 -5.18 10.91 -0.45
C VAL A 70 -4.17 10.19 0.43
N PHE A 71 -3.26 9.47 -0.21
CA PHE A 71 -2.10 8.85 0.42
C PHE A 71 -0.83 9.47 -0.14
N MET A 72 0.19 9.66 0.71
CA MET A 72 1.53 10.05 0.29
C MET A 72 2.60 9.13 0.92
N PRO A 73 3.48 8.53 0.09
CA PRO A 73 3.31 8.40 -1.36
C PRO A 73 2.01 7.64 -1.70
N SER A 74 1.47 7.77 -2.92
CA SER A 74 0.34 6.94 -3.38
C SER A 74 0.82 5.64 -4.04
N GLU A 75 2.07 5.63 -4.49
CA GLU A 75 2.75 4.49 -5.09
C GLU A 75 4.24 4.49 -4.75
N ILE A 76 4.82 3.31 -4.58
CA ILE A 76 6.23 3.10 -4.24
C ILE A 76 6.82 2.11 -5.23
N ALA A 77 7.89 2.50 -5.92
CA ALA A 77 8.66 1.59 -6.75
C ALA A 77 9.57 0.71 -5.87
N LEU A 78 9.58 -0.59 -6.16
CA LEU A 78 10.31 -1.61 -5.43
C LEU A 78 11.14 -2.44 -6.41
N ASN A 79 12.39 -2.71 -6.06
CA ASN A 79 13.21 -3.70 -6.74
C ASN A 79 13.39 -4.89 -5.79
N VAL A 80 12.61 -5.96 -6.01
CA VAL A 80 12.59 -7.15 -5.16
C VAL A 80 13.67 -8.12 -5.63
N ASP A 81 14.79 -8.19 -4.91
CA ASP A 81 15.92 -9.07 -5.23
C ASP A 81 16.12 -10.21 -4.21
N GLY A 82 15.47 -10.12 -3.04
CA GLY A 82 15.57 -11.08 -1.94
C GLY A 82 16.84 -10.94 -1.10
N ALA A 83 17.56 -9.82 -1.22
CA ALA A 83 18.80 -9.57 -0.49
C ALA A 83 19.00 -8.10 -0.07
N ASN A 84 18.82 -7.15 -0.98
CA ASN A 84 19.03 -5.72 -0.75
C ASN A 84 17.74 -4.90 -0.82
N ASP A 85 16.62 -5.52 -1.19
CA ASP A 85 15.32 -4.87 -1.15
C ASP A 85 14.95 -4.45 0.30
N PRO A 86 14.12 -3.41 0.48
CA PRO A 86 13.79 -2.87 1.80
C PRO A 86 13.27 -3.95 2.77
N CYS A 87 12.45 -4.87 2.29
CA CYS A 87 11.81 -5.89 3.12
C CYS A 87 12.80 -6.98 3.53
N SER A 88 13.72 -7.39 2.63
CA SER A 88 14.85 -8.26 2.97
C SER A 88 15.79 -7.63 4.02
N GLN A 89 15.79 -6.30 4.16
CA GLN A 89 16.50 -5.56 5.21
C GLN A 89 15.67 -5.30 6.48
N GLY A 90 14.48 -5.89 6.59
CA GLY A 90 13.57 -5.69 7.72
C GLY A 90 12.98 -4.27 7.79
N LYS A 91 12.84 -3.58 6.66
CA LYS A 91 12.23 -2.26 6.58
C LYS A 91 10.81 -2.35 6.03
N ASP A 92 9.89 -1.68 6.72
CA ASP A 92 8.50 -1.54 6.29
C ASP A 92 8.38 -0.59 5.09
N ILE A 93 7.43 -0.90 4.22
CA ILE A 93 6.95 -0.02 3.14
C ILE A 93 5.81 0.83 3.68
N ASN A 94 6.00 2.14 3.79
CA ASN A 94 5.08 3.02 4.50
C ASN A 94 4.24 3.89 3.56
N PHE A 95 2.93 3.89 3.79
CA PHE A 95 1.96 4.78 3.15
C PHE A 95 1.32 5.66 4.22
N HIS A 96 1.24 6.98 3.99
CA HIS A 96 0.64 7.90 4.95
C HIS A 96 -0.66 8.46 4.39
N PHE A 97 -1.76 8.24 5.10
CA PHE A 97 -3.02 8.90 4.81
C PHE A 97 -2.89 10.40 5.11
N GLN A 98 -3.16 11.24 4.11
CA GLN A 98 -3.03 12.69 4.20
C GLN A 98 -4.37 13.38 4.48
N GLY A 99 -5.49 12.70 4.21
CA GLY A 99 -6.83 13.27 4.37
C GLY A 99 -7.72 13.00 3.17
N PHE A 100 -8.83 13.74 3.13
CA PHE A 100 -9.84 13.64 2.09
C PHE A 100 -9.97 14.98 1.34
N VAL A 101 -10.04 14.92 0.01
CA VAL A 101 -10.34 16.06 -0.84
C VAL A 101 -11.84 16.29 -0.82
N VAL A 102 -12.26 17.44 -0.30
CA VAL A 102 -13.64 17.92 -0.39
C VAL A 102 -13.71 18.92 -1.54
N ASN A 103 -14.27 18.52 -2.67
CA ASN A 103 -14.58 19.46 -3.76
C ASN A 103 -15.86 20.23 -3.39
N GLY A 104 -15.70 21.39 -2.76
CA GLY A 104 -16.80 22.34 -2.59
C GLY A 104 -17.01 23.13 -3.87
N THR A 105 -18.22 23.08 -4.45
CA THR A 105 -18.65 24.07 -5.45
C THR A 105 -19.24 25.23 -4.66
N VAL A 106 -18.63 26.41 -4.72
CA VAL A 106 -19.23 27.62 -4.15
C VAL A 106 -20.27 28.10 -5.17
N SER A 107 -21.55 28.04 -4.82
CA SER A 107 -22.65 28.59 -5.61
C SER A 107 -22.83 30.08 -5.37
#